data_AF-A0A8E2DRA0-F1
#
_entry.id   AF-A0A8E2DRA0-F1
#
_cell.length_a   1.000
_cell.length_b   1.000
_cell.length_c   1.000
_cell.angle_alpha   90.00
_cell.angle_beta   90.00
_cell.angle_gamma   90.00
#
_symmetry.space_group_name_H-M   'P 1'
#
loop_
_entity.id
_entity.type
_entity.pdbx_description
1 polymer ?
#
loop_
_entity_poly.entity_id
_entity_poly.type
_entity_poly.pdbx_seq_one_letter_code
_entity_poly.pdbx_strand_id
1 'polypeptide(L)'
;MARALRHTWIPFLGKFSEVVQIGVSRTLFVKLFASLIRISGQLAFFQYPREMPNERITHAMSDICTLVCNPISDRLLGMTTRRWAYGAMGSMALLYMSPSENIVLEQNPADYFTFERPLNERRSAIPLLRILSLDLVRRGVTFEPHCLDCTVDEFDSDLGLLIPGFMPVAALRTLIPLFGDDNEEAESLRNTLVIHGISDILVKYLLIPGEIGDLAKTILDQLPAYLNGDAPHAVSYSIAEEPS
;
A
#
# COMPACT_ATOMS: atom_id res chain seq x y z
N MET A 1 -5.44 -21.02 -21.58
CA MET A 1 -5.60 -19.55 -21.45
C MET A 1 -4.73 -18.96 -20.34
N ALA A 2 -4.90 -19.37 -19.07
CA ALA A 2 -4.11 -18.85 -17.95
C ALA A 2 -2.59 -19.04 -18.08
N ARG A 3 -2.13 -20.15 -18.65
CA ARG A 3 -0.70 -20.40 -18.96
C ARG A 3 -0.14 -19.47 -20.06
N ALA A 4 -0.97 -19.14 -21.07
CA ALA A 4 -0.59 -18.21 -22.15
C ALA A 4 -0.53 -16.77 -21.65
N LEU A 5 -1.49 -16.37 -20.79
CA LEU A 5 -1.46 -15.08 -20.10
C LEU A 5 -0.22 -14.97 -19.20
N ARG A 6 0.19 -16.01 -18.47
CA ARG A 6 1.38 -15.93 -17.58
C ARG A 6 2.65 -15.45 -18.31
N HIS A 7 2.87 -15.85 -19.56
CA HIS A 7 4.09 -15.47 -20.32
C HIS A 7 3.99 -14.12 -21.04
N THR A 8 2.79 -13.62 -21.28
CA THR A 8 2.56 -12.35 -22.00
C THR A 8 2.10 -11.22 -21.09
N TRP A 9 1.52 -11.53 -19.93
CA TRP A 9 0.91 -10.59 -19.00
C TRP A 9 1.96 -9.68 -18.34
N ILE A 10 3.01 -10.25 -17.75
CA ILE A 10 4.07 -9.44 -17.12
C ILE A 10 4.76 -8.53 -18.15
N PRO A 11 5.21 -9.02 -19.33
CA PRO A 11 5.75 -8.14 -20.37
C PRO A 11 4.76 -7.07 -20.85
N PHE A 12 3.47 -7.42 -20.97
CA PHE A 12 2.43 -6.47 -21.33
C PHE A 12 2.28 -5.37 -20.27
N LEU A 13 2.18 -5.72 -18.98
CA LEU A 13 2.07 -4.75 -17.90
C LEU A 13 3.30 -3.84 -17.85
N GLY A 14 4.51 -4.40 -17.99
CA GLY A 14 5.74 -3.61 -18.05
C GLY A 14 5.74 -2.62 -19.20
N LYS A 15 5.45 -3.07 -20.42
CA LYS A 15 5.38 -2.20 -21.60
C LYS A 15 4.27 -1.15 -21.49
N PHE A 16 3.12 -1.54 -20.93
CA PHE A 16 2.01 -0.62 -20.70
C PHE A 16 2.40 0.49 -19.72
N SER A 17 3.01 0.15 -18.58
CA SER A 17 3.51 1.12 -17.61
C SER A 17 4.54 2.07 -18.21
N GLU A 18 5.49 1.57 -19.01
CA GLU A 18 6.46 2.40 -19.74
C GLU A 18 5.76 3.38 -20.69
N VAL A 19 4.82 2.91 -21.51
CA VAL A 19 4.10 3.77 -22.48
C VAL A 19 3.30 4.86 -21.76
N VAL A 20 2.65 4.51 -20.65
CA VAL A 20 1.91 5.45 -19.80
C VAL A 20 2.86 6.46 -19.13
N GLN A 21 4.08 6.06 -18.77
CA GLN A 21 5.10 6.96 -18.23
C GLN A 21 5.64 7.94 -19.28
N ILE A 22 5.73 7.53 -20.54
CA ILE A 22 6.28 8.33 -21.67
C ILE A 22 5.30 9.41 -22.17
N GLY A 23 4.12 9.56 -21.56
CA GLY A 23 3.27 10.75 -21.71
C GLY A 23 2.00 10.56 -22.54
N VAL A 24 1.55 9.33 -22.77
CA VAL A 24 0.16 9.13 -23.23
C VAL A 24 -0.78 9.50 -22.09
N SER A 25 -1.82 10.30 -22.36
CA SER A 25 -2.72 10.78 -21.30
C SER A 25 -3.33 9.61 -20.54
N ARG A 26 -3.09 9.61 -19.22
CA ARG A 26 -3.54 8.53 -18.33
C ARG A 26 -5.07 8.52 -18.20
N THR A 27 -5.71 9.65 -18.46
CA THR A 27 -7.18 9.79 -18.47
C THR A 27 -7.86 8.85 -19.48
N LEU A 28 -7.21 8.59 -20.63
CA LEU A 28 -7.71 7.65 -21.65
C LEU A 28 -7.69 6.20 -21.16
N PHE A 29 -6.85 5.89 -20.17
CA PHE A 29 -6.63 4.54 -19.69
C PHE A 29 -7.26 4.25 -18.33
N VAL A 30 -8.05 5.17 -17.75
CA VAL A 30 -8.71 4.98 -16.45
C VAL A 30 -9.39 3.60 -16.36
N LYS A 31 -10.36 3.31 -17.23
CA LYS A 31 -11.07 2.01 -17.24
C LYS A 31 -10.15 0.82 -17.49
N LEU A 32 -9.06 1.02 -18.23
CA LEU A 32 -8.06 0.00 -18.46
C LEU A 32 -7.27 -0.29 -17.18
N PHE A 33 -6.83 0.72 -16.42
CA PHE A 33 -6.15 0.51 -15.12
C PHE A 33 -6.98 -0.33 -14.16
N ALA A 34 -8.29 -0.03 -13.99
CA ALA A 34 -9.20 -0.86 -13.19
C ALA A 34 -9.17 -2.32 -13.64
N SER A 35 -9.31 -2.55 -14.95
CA SER A 35 -9.34 -3.88 -15.52
C SER A 35 -8.01 -4.62 -15.31
N LEU A 36 -6.89 -3.93 -15.50
CA LEU A 36 -5.55 -4.48 -15.29
C LEU A 36 -5.29 -4.81 -13.82
N ILE A 37 -5.66 -3.92 -12.89
CA ILE A 37 -5.60 -4.17 -11.44
C ILE A 37 -6.40 -5.41 -11.08
N ARG A 38 -7.66 -5.50 -11.54
CA ARG A 38 -8.55 -6.62 -11.22
C ARG A 38 -8.03 -7.95 -11.76
N ILE A 39 -7.66 -8.01 -13.04
CA ILE A 39 -7.14 -9.23 -13.66
C ILE A 39 -5.81 -9.64 -13.00
N SER A 40 -4.93 -8.68 -12.72
CA SER A 40 -3.63 -8.96 -12.10
C SER A 40 -3.79 -9.49 -10.67
N GLY A 41 -4.68 -8.91 -9.87
CA GLY A 41 -4.98 -9.42 -8.53
C GLY A 41 -5.52 -10.84 -8.55
N GLN A 42 -6.44 -11.15 -9.48
CA GLN A 42 -6.96 -12.51 -9.67
C GLN A 42 -5.87 -13.50 -10.06
N LEU A 43 -4.99 -13.12 -11.00
CA LEU A 43 -3.87 -13.97 -11.43
C LEU A 43 -2.82 -14.16 -10.34
N ALA A 44 -2.55 -13.13 -9.54
CA ALA A 44 -1.53 -13.18 -8.50
C ALA A 44 -1.96 -14.03 -7.29
N PHE A 45 -3.19 -13.88 -6.80
CA PHE A 45 -3.61 -14.45 -5.51
C PHE A 45 -4.57 -15.63 -5.63
N PHE A 46 -5.34 -15.72 -6.72
CA PHE A 46 -6.45 -16.69 -6.80
C PHE A 46 -6.31 -17.71 -7.92
N GLN A 47 -5.27 -17.61 -8.76
CA GLN A 47 -5.01 -18.62 -9.78
C GLN A 47 -4.64 -19.98 -9.16
N TYR A 48 -3.85 -19.95 -8.09
CA TYR A 48 -3.38 -21.12 -7.35
C TYR A 48 -3.44 -20.81 -5.85
N PRO A 49 -4.63 -20.84 -5.21
CA PRO A 49 -4.82 -20.34 -3.83
C PRO A 49 -4.10 -21.16 -2.75
N ARG A 50 -3.50 -22.31 -3.12
CA ARG A 50 -2.67 -23.15 -2.25
C ARG A 50 -1.16 -22.90 -2.43
N GLU A 51 -0.78 -22.01 -3.34
CA GLU A 51 0.60 -21.62 -3.61
C GLU A 51 0.83 -20.18 -3.11
N MET A 52 2.10 -19.80 -2.93
CA MET A 52 2.47 -18.40 -2.68
C MET A 52 1.90 -17.51 -3.80
N PRO A 53 1.47 -16.27 -3.49
CA PRO A 53 1.08 -15.31 -4.52
C PRO A 53 2.19 -15.12 -5.55
N ASN A 54 1.82 -14.88 -6.81
CA ASN A 54 2.80 -14.65 -7.86
C ASN A 54 3.47 -13.28 -7.69
N GLU A 55 4.62 -13.27 -7.02
CA GLU A 55 5.38 -12.05 -6.68
C GLU A 55 5.65 -11.15 -7.88
N ARG A 56 5.94 -11.72 -9.06
CA ARG A 56 6.21 -10.92 -10.27
C ARG A 56 4.98 -10.17 -10.76
N ILE A 57 3.80 -10.79 -10.65
CA ILE A 57 2.53 -10.12 -10.99
C ILE A 57 2.20 -9.08 -9.92
N THR A 58 2.42 -9.38 -8.65
CA THR A 58 2.25 -8.41 -7.55
C THR A 58 3.15 -7.19 -7.76
N HIS A 59 4.42 -7.37 -8.11
CA HIS A 59 5.36 -6.26 -8.37
C HIS A 59 4.86 -5.37 -9.51
N ALA A 60 4.55 -5.97 -10.68
CA ALA A 60 4.04 -5.22 -11.82
C ALA A 60 2.72 -4.49 -11.52
N MET A 61 1.89 -5.08 -10.65
CA MET A 61 0.66 -4.45 -10.18
C MET A 61 0.93 -3.28 -9.23
N SER A 62 1.88 -3.40 -8.29
CA SER A 62 2.34 -2.31 -7.44
C SER A 62 2.92 -1.14 -8.23
N ASP A 63 3.62 -1.42 -9.34
CA ASP A 63 4.10 -0.38 -10.27
C ASP A 63 2.94 0.38 -10.90
N ILE A 64 1.87 -0.32 -11.30
CA ILE A 64 0.65 0.31 -11.84
C ILE A 64 -0.05 1.14 -10.78
N CYS A 65 -0.22 0.63 -9.56
CA CYS A 65 -0.82 1.38 -8.46
C CYS A 65 -0.04 2.68 -8.17
N THR A 66 1.29 2.59 -8.09
CA THR A 66 2.18 3.73 -7.92
C THR A 66 2.03 4.73 -9.06
N LEU A 67 1.96 4.24 -10.31
CA LEU A 67 1.81 5.08 -11.50
C LEU A 67 0.49 5.84 -11.51
N VAL A 68 -0.61 5.16 -11.16
CA VAL A 68 -1.95 5.76 -11.09
C VAL A 68 -2.04 6.84 -10.01
N CYS A 69 -1.33 6.65 -8.90
CA CYS A 69 -1.30 7.61 -7.81
C CYS A 69 -0.36 8.81 -8.07
N ASN A 70 0.73 8.63 -8.83
CA ASN A 70 1.76 9.66 -8.99
C ASN A 70 1.20 10.99 -9.56
N PRO A 71 1.33 12.12 -8.82
CA PRO A 71 0.74 13.41 -9.16
C PRO A 71 1.47 14.16 -10.29
N ILE A 72 2.69 13.74 -10.65
CA ILE A 72 3.53 14.41 -11.68
C ILE A 72 2.88 14.34 -13.07
N SER A 73 1.92 13.46 -13.28
CA SER A 73 1.24 13.29 -14.56
C SER A 73 -0.27 13.33 -14.35
N ASP A 74 -0.85 14.40 -14.90
CA ASP A 74 -2.28 14.70 -14.95
C ASP A 74 -2.96 14.89 -13.57
N ARG A 75 -3.06 16.17 -13.14
CA ARG A 75 -4.08 16.65 -12.18
C ARG A 75 -5.53 16.19 -12.51
N LEU A 76 -5.74 15.64 -13.71
CA LEU A 76 -7.00 15.14 -14.24
C LEU A 76 -7.33 13.70 -13.82
N LEU A 77 -6.39 12.93 -13.27
CA LEU A 77 -6.73 11.64 -12.65
C LEU A 77 -7.44 11.90 -11.31
N GLY A 78 -8.78 12.02 -11.40
CA GLY A 78 -9.64 12.20 -10.24
C GLY A 78 -9.54 11.03 -9.25
N MET A 79 -9.91 11.32 -8.01
CA MET A 79 -9.84 10.35 -6.89
C MET A 79 -10.51 9.01 -7.16
N THR A 80 -11.56 8.97 -8.00
CA THR A 80 -12.19 7.73 -8.48
C THR A 80 -11.19 6.73 -9.05
N THR A 81 -10.14 7.18 -9.73
CA THR A 81 -9.10 6.30 -10.31
C THR A 81 -8.06 5.92 -9.25
N ARG A 82 -7.62 6.87 -8.43
CA ARG A 82 -6.63 6.64 -7.37
C ARG A 82 -7.18 5.72 -6.27
N ARG A 83 -8.48 5.75 -6.02
CA ARG A 83 -9.23 4.78 -5.20
C ARG A 83 -8.91 3.34 -5.57
N TRP A 84 -8.83 3.03 -6.86
CA TRP A 84 -8.52 1.67 -7.32
C TRP A 84 -7.11 1.25 -6.95
N ALA A 85 -6.16 2.19 -6.97
CA ALA A 85 -4.79 1.94 -6.54
C ALA A 85 -4.69 1.77 -5.02
N TYR A 86 -5.33 2.64 -4.23
CA TYR A 86 -5.36 2.52 -2.77
C TYR A 86 -6.03 1.22 -2.31
N GLY A 87 -7.21 0.92 -2.86
CA GLY A 87 -7.93 -0.31 -2.57
C GLY A 87 -7.13 -1.54 -3.00
N ALA A 88 -6.51 -1.52 -4.19
CA ALA A 88 -5.69 -2.63 -4.66
C ALA A 88 -4.48 -2.88 -3.76
N MET A 89 -3.76 -1.83 -3.35
CA MET A 89 -2.64 -1.97 -2.44
C MET A 89 -3.08 -2.50 -1.07
N GLY A 90 -4.21 -2.02 -0.54
CA GLY A 90 -4.82 -2.54 0.70
C GLY A 90 -5.25 -4.01 0.60
N SER A 91 -5.84 -4.41 -0.54
CA SER A 91 -6.22 -5.80 -0.77
C SER A 91 -5.02 -6.72 -0.94
N MET A 92 -3.97 -6.30 -1.66
CA MET A 92 -2.73 -7.06 -1.75
C MET A 92 -2.13 -7.26 -0.36
N ALA A 93 -2.04 -6.18 0.43
CA ALA A 93 -1.59 -6.22 1.81
C ALA A 93 -2.36 -7.25 2.63
N LEU A 94 -3.69 -7.13 2.63
CA LEU A 94 -4.59 -8.01 3.37
C LEU A 94 -4.38 -9.47 2.95
N LEU A 95 -4.30 -9.75 1.65
CA LEU A 95 -4.16 -11.11 1.14
C LEU A 95 -2.77 -11.73 1.43
N TYR A 96 -1.70 -10.94 1.51
CA TYR A 96 -0.41 -11.43 1.99
C TYR A 96 -0.43 -11.75 3.49
N MET A 97 -1.25 -11.05 4.27
CA MET A 97 -1.36 -11.23 5.73
C MET A 97 -2.52 -12.15 6.14
N SER A 98 -3.33 -12.63 5.20
CA SER A 98 -4.45 -13.51 5.53
C SER A 98 -4.01 -14.97 5.47
N PRO A 99 -4.22 -15.78 6.53
CA PRO A 99 -4.06 -17.23 6.45
C PRO A 99 -4.89 -17.78 5.29
N SER A 100 -4.32 -18.71 4.52
CA SER A 100 -4.96 -19.30 3.33
C SER A 100 -6.34 -19.91 3.62
N GLU A 101 -6.59 -20.34 4.86
CA GLU A 101 -7.87 -20.91 5.30
C GLU A 101 -8.99 -19.86 5.44
N ASN A 102 -8.66 -18.61 5.79
CA ASN A 102 -9.63 -17.52 5.90
C ASN A 102 -10.07 -17.01 4.51
N ILE A 103 -9.16 -17.04 3.53
CA ILE A 103 -9.44 -16.62 2.14
C ILE A 103 -10.43 -17.57 1.46
N VAL A 104 -10.41 -18.86 1.80
CA VAL A 104 -11.30 -19.89 1.23
C VAL A 104 -12.74 -19.76 1.75
N LEU A 105 -12.94 -19.14 2.91
CA LEU A 105 -14.25 -18.97 3.54
C LEU A 105 -14.93 -17.63 3.21
N GLU A 106 -14.18 -16.65 2.69
CA GLU A 106 -14.74 -15.37 2.28
C GLU A 106 -15.49 -15.43 0.93
N GLN A 107 -16.56 -14.64 0.84
CA GLN A 107 -17.36 -14.46 -0.38
C GLN A 107 -16.48 -14.00 -1.56
N ASN A 108 -16.79 -14.53 -2.74
CA ASN A 108 -16.24 -14.21 -4.06
C ASN A 108 -14.88 -13.47 -4.07
N PRO A 109 -13.76 -14.16 -4.36
CA PRO A 109 -12.41 -13.57 -4.45
C PRO A 109 -12.29 -12.34 -5.36
N ALA A 110 -13.20 -12.16 -6.33
CA ALA A 110 -13.25 -10.98 -7.16
C ALA A 110 -13.53 -9.68 -6.38
N ASP A 111 -14.16 -9.76 -5.21
CA ASP A 111 -14.54 -8.62 -4.39
C ASP A 111 -13.32 -7.89 -3.82
N TYR A 112 -12.21 -8.60 -3.61
CA TYR A 112 -10.93 -8.01 -3.18
C TYR A 112 -10.37 -7.01 -4.18
N PHE A 113 -10.67 -7.14 -5.48
CA PHE A 113 -10.16 -6.26 -6.52
C PHE A 113 -11.28 -5.56 -7.30
N THR A 114 -12.42 -5.35 -6.64
CA THR A 114 -13.56 -4.61 -7.18
C THR A 114 -13.76 -3.32 -6.39
N PHE A 115 -13.52 -2.19 -7.03
CA PHE A 115 -13.47 -0.86 -6.39
C PHE A 115 -14.42 0.15 -7.06
N GLU A 116 -15.56 -0.35 -7.57
CA GLU A 116 -16.61 0.47 -8.17
C GLU A 116 -17.43 1.23 -7.11
N ARG A 117 -17.36 0.77 -5.85
CA ARG A 117 -17.97 1.40 -4.67
C ARG A 117 -17.01 2.40 -4.02
N PRO A 118 -17.49 3.32 -3.17
CA PRO A 118 -16.64 4.13 -2.31
C PRO A 118 -15.61 3.28 -1.56
N LEU A 119 -14.43 3.84 -1.35
CA LEU A 119 -13.33 3.17 -0.67
C LEU A 119 -13.79 2.76 0.73
N ASN A 120 -13.64 1.48 1.08
CA ASN A 120 -13.72 1.08 2.48
C ASN A 120 -12.37 1.42 3.11
N GLU A 121 -12.34 2.52 3.87
CA GLU A 121 -11.11 3.10 4.39
C GLU A 121 -10.40 2.10 5.31
N ARG A 122 -11.15 1.36 6.14
CA ARG A 122 -10.57 0.31 6.98
C ARG A 122 -9.91 -0.79 6.17
N ARG A 123 -10.53 -1.27 5.10
CA ARG A 123 -9.96 -2.30 4.20
C ARG A 123 -8.80 -1.78 3.33
N SER A 124 -8.56 -0.48 3.31
CA SER A 124 -7.55 0.14 2.46
C SER A 124 -6.37 0.70 3.27
N ALA A 125 -6.66 1.52 4.29
CA ALA A 125 -5.67 2.12 5.19
C ALA A 125 -5.02 1.12 6.14
N ILE A 126 -5.82 0.31 6.86
CA ILE A 126 -5.28 -0.57 7.90
C ILE A 126 -4.30 -1.59 7.31
N PRO A 127 -4.61 -2.28 6.19
CA PRO A 127 -3.64 -3.20 5.61
C PRO A 127 -2.35 -2.51 5.11
N LEU A 128 -2.44 -1.27 4.61
CA LEU A 128 -1.25 -0.48 4.27
C LEU A 128 -0.39 -0.20 5.51
N LEU A 129 -1.00 0.20 6.62
CA LEU A 129 -0.30 0.39 7.90
C LEU A 129 0.37 -0.89 8.39
N ARG A 130 -0.29 -2.03 8.24
CA ARG A 130 0.27 -3.32 8.66
C ARG A 130 1.45 -3.77 7.80
N ILE A 131 1.45 -3.53 6.47
CA ILE A 131 2.65 -3.74 5.64
C ILE A 131 3.82 -2.93 6.21
N LEU A 132 3.56 -1.65 6.45
CA LEU A 132 4.59 -0.72 6.89
C LEU A 132 5.11 -1.08 8.29
N SER A 133 4.22 -1.48 9.19
CA SER A 133 4.57 -1.92 10.54
C SER A 133 5.33 -3.24 10.53
N LEU A 134 4.91 -4.21 9.69
CA LEU A 134 5.59 -5.50 9.58
C LEU A 134 7.01 -5.35 9.03
N ASP A 135 7.24 -4.47 8.05
CA ASP A 135 8.58 -4.19 7.55
C ASP A 135 9.48 -3.57 8.64
N LEU A 136 8.94 -2.67 9.49
CA LEU A 136 9.67 -2.14 10.65
C LEU A 136 10.01 -3.23 11.66
N VAL A 137 9.05 -4.09 12.01
CA VAL A 137 9.27 -5.23 12.93
C VAL A 137 10.36 -6.16 12.40
N ARG A 138 10.35 -6.47 11.09
CA ARG A 138 11.41 -7.27 10.44
C ARG A 138 12.79 -6.64 10.50
N ARG A 139 12.86 -5.31 10.58
CA ARG A 139 14.10 -4.56 10.78
C ARG A 139 14.51 -4.46 12.25
N GLY A 140 13.79 -5.13 13.15
CA GLY A 140 14.04 -5.10 14.60
C GLY A 140 13.52 -3.84 15.29
N VAL A 141 12.63 -3.08 14.65
CA VAL A 141 12.03 -1.89 15.24
C VAL A 141 10.75 -2.28 15.97
N THR A 142 10.68 -2.03 17.27
CA THR A 142 9.49 -2.28 18.07
C THR A 142 8.36 -1.33 17.71
N PHE A 143 7.13 -1.84 17.66
CA PHE A 143 5.94 -1.06 17.34
C PHE A 143 4.79 -1.47 18.25
N GLU A 144 4.17 -0.49 18.91
CA GLU A 144 2.94 -0.69 19.66
C GLU A 144 1.76 -0.36 18.72
N PRO A 145 0.88 -1.33 18.43
CA PRO A 145 -0.26 -1.09 17.55
C PRO A 145 -1.30 -0.21 18.24
N HIS A 146 -1.87 0.73 17.50
CA HIS A 146 -2.95 1.60 17.98
C HIS A 146 -4.20 0.81 18.44
N CYS A 147 -4.56 -0.25 17.72
CA CYS A 147 -5.70 -1.10 18.04
C CYS A 147 -5.49 -2.54 17.53
N LEU A 148 -6.42 -3.45 17.86
CA LEU A 148 -6.38 -4.85 17.43
C LEU A 148 -6.28 -5.02 15.91
N ASP A 149 -6.98 -4.17 15.14
CA ASP A 149 -6.91 -4.24 13.67
C ASP A 149 -5.53 -3.85 13.13
N CYS A 150 -4.77 -3.03 13.87
CA CYS A 150 -3.40 -2.63 13.53
C CYS A 150 -2.35 -3.62 14.02
N THR A 151 -2.74 -4.61 14.83
CA THR A 151 -1.80 -5.59 15.36
C THR A 151 -1.16 -6.36 14.21
N VAL A 152 0.16 -6.44 14.28
CA VAL A 152 0.96 -7.33 13.46
C VAL A 152 1.26 -8.51 14.36
N ASP A 153 0.39 -9.51 14.35
CA ASP A 153 0.73 -10.78 14.99
C ASP A 153 1.99 -11.31 14.31
N GLU A 154 2.98 -11.75 15.10
CA GLU A 154 4.14 -12.47 14.58
C GLU A 154 3.61 -13.70 13.86
N PHE A 155 3.48 -13.60 12.54
CA PHE A 155 3.05 -14.73 11.72
C PHE A 155 4.04 -15.86 11.96
N ASP A 156 3.49 -17.01 12.35
CA ASP A 156 4.21 -18.27 12.47
C ASP A 156 5.04 -18.45 11.18
N SER A 157 6.37 -18.35 11.34
CA SER A 157 7.34 -18.27 10.23
C SER A 157 7.28 -19.47 9.29
N ASP A 158 6.60 -20.53 9.72
CA ASP A 158 6.52 -21.81 9.04
C ASP A 158 5.48 -21.83 7.89
N LEU A 159 4.54 -20.88 7.85
CA LEU A 159 3.54 -20.75 6.77
C LEU A 159 3.33 -19.31 6.26
N GLY A 160 3.92 -18.30 6.90
CA GLY A 160 3.66 -16.89 6.62
C GLY A 160 4.15 -16.44 5.24
N LEU A 161 3.23 -16.06 4.35
CA LEU A 161 3.55 -15.39 3.09
C LEU A 161 4.32 -14.10 3.43
N LEU A 162 5.64 -14.12 3.28
CA LEU A 162 6.46 -12.95 3.56
C LEU A 162 6.05 -11.84 2.59
N ILE A 163 5.48 -10.74 3.11
CA ILE A 163 5.29 -9.49 2.36
C ILE A 163 6.58 -9.18 1.58
N PRO A 164 6.54 -9.08 0.24
CA PRO A 164 7.73 -8.80 -0.56
C PRO A 164 8.37 -7.45 -0.21
N GLY A 165 9.70 -7.37 -0.28
CA GLY A 165 10.46 -6.18 0.13
C GLY A 165 10.15 -4.90 -0.69
N PHE A 166 9.55 -5.04 -1.88
CA PHE A 166 9.11 -3.88 -2.68
C PHE A 166 7.79 -3.27 -2.17
N MET A 167 6.97 -4.00 -1.41
CA MET A 167 5.63 -3.55 -1.02
C MET A 167 5.64 -2.33 -0.08
N PRO A 168 6.53 -2.21 0.93
CA PRO A 168 6.61 -1.01 1.77
C PRO A 168 6.93 0.25 0.95
N VAL A 169 7.88 0.14 0.00
CA VAL A 169 8.23 1.25 -0.91
C VAL A 169 7.04 1.65 -1.77
N ALA A 170 6.38 0.67 -2.40
CA ALA A 170 5.21 0.92 -3.23
C ALA A 170 4.04 1.52 -2.43
N ALA A 171 3.84 1.08 -1.19
CA ALA A 171 2.84 1.62 -0.28
C ALA A 171 3.11 3.10 0.01
N LEU A 172 4.33 3.46 0.42
CA LEU A 172 4.72 4.86 0.67
C LEU A 172 4.56 5.73 -0.57
N ARG A 173 5.05 5.27 -1.74
CA ARG A 173 4.89 6.01 -3.01
C ARG A 173 3.41 6.21 -3.38
N THR A 174 2.58 5.21 -3.13
CA THR A 174 1.13 5.29 -3.38
C THR A 174 0.47 6.29 -2.44
N LEU A 175 0.94 6.42 -1.19
CA LEU A 175 0.39 7.32 -0.17
C LEU A 175 0.75 8.79 -0.35
N ILE A 176 1.91 9.14 -0.92
CA ILE A 176 2.34 10.54 -1.12
C ILE A 176 1.25 11.49 -1.64
N PRO A 177 0.54 11.19 -2.75
CA PRO A 177 -0.44 12.10 -3.33
C PRO A 177 -1.71 12.21 -2.50
N LEU A 178 -1.95 11.32 -1.52
CA LEU A 178 -3.11 11.39 -0.62
C LEU A 178 -3.03 12.61 0.30
N PHE A 179 -1.82 12.96 0.73
CA PHE A 179 -1.59 14.05 1.68
C PHE A 179 -1.58 15.43 1.01
N GLY A 180 -1.51 15.48 -0.33
CA GLY A 180 -1.66 16.69 -1.13
C GLY A 180 -3.00 16.84 -1.84
N ASP A 181 -4.01 16.02 -1.52
CA ASP A 181 -5.33 16.06 -2.16
C ASP A 181 -6.42 16.58 -1.20
N ASP A 182 -7.23 17.52 -1.69
CA ASP A 182 -8.34 18.17 -0.97
C ASP A 182 -9.69 17.46 -1.16
N ASN A 183 -9.70 16.29 -1.80
CA ASN A 183 -10.90 15.50 -2.00
C ASN A 183 -11.38 14.81 -0.71
N GLU A 184 -12.69 14.76 -0.49
CA GLU A 184 -13.33 14.15 0.69
C GLU A 184 -12.96 12.66 0.90
N GLU A 185 -12.85 11.87 -0.16
CA GLU A 185 -12.44 10.45 -0.07
C GLU A 185 -10.95 10.33 0.28
N ALA A 186 -10.11 11.25 -0.22
CA ALA A 186 -8.70 11.33 0.15
C ALA A 186 -8.54 11.72 1.62
N GLU A 187 -9.32 12.71 2.06
CA GLU A 187 -9.36 13.18 3.44
C GLU A 187 -9.83 12.07 4.40
N SER A 188 -10.90 11.34 4.07
CA SER A 188 -11.39 10.21 4.88
C SER A 188 -10.31 9.14 5.06
N LEU A 189 -9.63 8.75 3.97
CA LEU A 189 -8.55 7.77 4.03
C LEU A 189 -7.35 8.29 4.82
N ARG A 190 -6.96 9.55 4.61
CA ARG A 190 -5.88 10.21 5.35
C ARG A 190 -6.17 10.27 6.85
N ASN A 191 -7.38 10.67 7.23
CA ASN A 191 -7.81 10.72 8.62
C ASN A 191 -7.79 9.33 9.25
N THR A 192 -8.21 8.30 8.51
CA THR A 192 -8.11 6.91 8.98
C THR A 192 -6.65 6.50 9.21
N LEU A 193 -5.74 6.80 8.27
CA LEU A 193 -4.31 6.50 8.44
C LEU A 193 -3.70 7.18 9.66
N VAL A 194 -4.05 8.46 9.86
CA VAL A 194 -3.63 9.27 11.00
C VAL A 194 -4.12 8.69 12.33
N ILE A 195 -5.42 8.43 12.44
CA ILE A 195 -6.03 7.86 13.65
C ILE A 195 -5.36 6.54 14.02
N HIS A 196 -5.00 5.75 13.02
CA HIS A 196 -4.36 4.45 13.20
C HIS A 196 -2.82 4.50 13.26
N GLY A 197 -2.21 5.69 13.45
CA GLY A 197 -0.81 5.83 13.82
C GLY A 197 0.21 5.86 12.67
N ILE A 198 -0.18 6.31 11.46
CA ILE A 198 0.78 6.44 10.34
C ILE A 198 1.98 7.33 10.70
N SER A 199 1.78 8.39 11.51
CA SER A 199 2.85 9.32 11.87
C SER A 199 4.00 8.63 12.60
N ASP A 200 3.69 7.78 13.59
CA ASP A 200 4.71 7.07 14.38
C ASP A 200 5.50 6.08 13.51
N ILE A 201 4.82 5.43 12.56
CA ILE A 201 5.43 4.55 11.57
C ILE A 201 6.41 5.35 10.69
N LEU A 202 5.98 6.50 10.16
CA LEU A 202 6.81 7.33 9.30
C LEU A 202 8.02 7.91 10.04
N VAL A 203 7.86 8.31 11.31
CA VAL A 203 8.97 8.79 12.15
C VAL A 203 10.04 7.71 12.31
N LYS A 204 9.64 6.44 12.50
CA LYS A 204 10.57 5.31 12.55
C LYS A 204 11.27 5.09 11.21
N TYR A 205 10.56 5.27 10.11
CA TYR A 205 11.15 5.18 8.77
C TYR A 205 12.17 6.29 8.46
N LEU A 206 12.09 7.47 9.09
CA LEU A 206 13.11 8.51 8.94
C LEU A 206 14.51 8.04 9.34
N LEU A 207 14.59 7.05 10.24
CA LEU A 207 15.85 6.49 10.72
C LEU A 207 16.45 5.47 9.74
N ILE A 208 15.71 5.07 8.71
CA ILE A 208 16.13 4.07 7.73
C ILE A 208 16.72 4.81 6.51
N PRO A 209 18.01 4.59 6.18
CA PRO A 209 18.65 5.28 5.06
C PRO A 209 18.11 4.82 3.70
N GLY A 210 18.17 5.73 2.73
CA GLY A 210 17.78 5.49 1.35
C GLY A 210 16.33 5.86 1.05
N GLU A 211 15.80 5.30 -0.04
CA GLU A 211 14.51 5.71 -0.60
C GLU A 211 13.35 5.66 0.40
N ILE A 212 13.31 4.64 1.26
CA ILE A 212 12.22 4.51 2.24
C ILE A 212 12.17 5.70 3.20
N GLY A 213 13.32 6.15 3.72
CA GLY A 213 13.39 7.31 4.61
C GLY A 213 13.02 8.61 3.89
N ASP A 214 13.46 8.77 2.64
CA ASP A 214 13.13 9.94 1.81
C ASP A 214 11.63 10.04 1.51
N LEU A 215 10.98 8.90 1.20
CA LEU A 215 9.54 8.82 0.99
C LEU A 215 8.78 9.11 2.29
N ALA A 216 9.24 8.56 3.42
CA ALA A 216 8.61 8.80 4.72
C ALA A 216 8.67 10.29 5.12
N LYS A 217 9.82 10.93 4.91
CA LYS A 217 9.99 12.37 5.09
C LYS A 217 9.04 13.17 4.22
N THR A 218 8.94 12.82 2.94
CA THR A 218 8.04 13.49 1.98
C THR A 218 6.58 13.45 2.43
N ILE A 219 6.13 12.36 3.05
CA ILE A 219 4.77 12.23 3.59
C ILE A 219 4.62 13.03 4.89
N LEU A 220 5.59 12.95 5.80
CA LEU A 220 5.58 13.70 7.06
C LEU A 220 5.54 15.22 6.84
N ASP A 221 6.29 15.73 5.87
CA ASP A 221 6.29 17.15 5.53
C ASP A 221 4.93 17.65 4.98
N GLN A 222 4.06 16.73 4.53
CA GLN A 222 2.70 17.02 4.04
C GLN A 222 1.60 16.73 5.06
N LEU A 223 1.93 16.12 6.20
CA LEU A 223 0.95 15.86 7.26
C LEU A 223 0.47 17.21 7.84
N PRO A 224 -0.85 17.45 7.93
CA PRO A 224 -1.36 18.69 8.49
C PRO A 224 -0.83 18.93 9.91
N ALA A 225 -0.31 20.14 10.17
CA ALA A 225 0.25 20.52 11.47
C ALA A 225 -0.74 20.42 12.65
N TYR A 226 -2.06 20.32 12.38
CA TYR A 226 -3.11 20.24 13.39
C TYR A 226 -3.14 18.91 14.18
N LEU A 227 -2.30 17.92 13.83
CA LEU A 227 -2.11 16.70 14.63
C LEU A 227 -0.99 16.81 15.68
N ASN A 228 -0.21 17.89 15.65
CA ASN A 228 0.81 18.18 16.68
C ASN A 228 0.23 18.84 17.95
N GLY A 229 -1.10 18.98 18.03
CA GLY A 229 -1.78 19.71 19.11
C GLY A 229 -2.38 18.85 20.23
N ASP A 230 -2.70 17.57 19.99
CA ASP A 230 -3.49 16.75 20.95
C ASP A 230 -3.10 15.25 21.02
N ALA A 231 -1.89 14.86 20.60
CA ALA A 231 -1.37 13.50 20.82
C ALA A 231 -0.40 13.48 22.03
N PRO A 232 -0.67 12.71 23.10
CA PRO A 232 0.10 12.76 24.33
C PRO A 232 1.37 11.92 24.26
N HIS A 233 2.24 12.10 23.27
CA HIS A 233 3.59 11.51 23.31
C HIS A 233 4.60 12.44 22.61
N ALA A 234 4.88 13.57 23.25
CA ALA A 234 6.18 14.22 23.10
C ALA A 234 7.25 13.26 23.66
N VAL A 235 7.77 12.38 22.81
CA VAL A 235 8.98 11.62 23.13
C VAL A 235 10.15 12.60 23.06
N SER A 236 10.49 13.16 24.22
CA SER A 236 11.74 13.89 24.42
C SER A 236 12.90 12.91 24.22
N TYR A 237 13.61 13.01 23.11
CA TYR A 237 14.90 12.35 22.97
C TYR A 237 15.89 13.09 23.87
N SER A 238 16.12 12.55 25.07
CA SER A 238 17.34 12.86 25.83
C SER A 238 18.47 12.07 25.18
N ILE A 239 19.38 12.79 24.53
CA ILE A 239 20.67 12.23 24.12
C ILE A 239 21.43 12.01 25.42
N ALA A 240 21.68 10.74 25.77
CA ALA A 240 22.55 10.41 26.88
C ALA A 240 23.96 10.93 26.54
N GLU A 241 24.43 11.90 27.31
CA GLU A 241 25.84 12.28 27.33
C GLU A 241 26.66 11.06 27.79
N GLU A 242 27.70 10.73 27.02
CA GLU A 242 28.64 9.67 27.36
C GLU A 242 29.34 9.97 28.70
N PRO A 243 29.52 8.97 29.58
CA PRO A 243 30.30 9.16 30.79
C PRO A 243 31.80 9.25 30.46
N SER A 244 32.42 10.25 31.10
CA SER A 244 33.83 10.66 31.10
C SER A 244 34.89 9.56 31.15
#